data_AF-A0A7C9HJY9-F1
#
_entry.id   AF-A0A7C9HJY9-F1
#
_cell.length_a   1.000
_cell.length_b   1.000
_cell.length_c   1.000
_cell.angle_alpha   90.00
_cell.angle_beta   90.00
_cell.angle_gamma   90.00
#
_symmetry.space_group_name_H-M   'P 1'
#
loop_
_entity.id
_entity.type
_entity.pdbx_description
1 polymer ?
#
loop_
_entity_poly.entity_id
_entity_poly.type
_entity_poly.pdbx_seq_one_letter_code
_entity_poly.pdbx_strand_id
1 'polypeptide(L)'
;MKRVNIMYGGAQYSVGEADVEAIKAAIEQAHERGLADWITVNFGEGRPQPAQLLVGPGIPVSIVPIPADDPMPGEEAESESTTLPEPAEGGVDKVDLGD
;
A
#
# COMPACT_ATOMS: atom_id res chain seq x y z
N MET A 1 0.59 3.91 0.57
CA MET A 1 2.07 3.83 0.74
C MET A 1 2.62 3.12 -0.48
N LYS A 2 3.59 3.71 -1.18
CA LYS A 2 4.21 3.02 -2.32
C LYS A 2 5.12 1.91 -1.81
N ARG A 3 5.12 0.80 -2.52
CA ARG A 3 5.93 -0.38 -2.23
C ARG A 3 6.91 -0.59 -3.36
N VAL A 4 8.05 -1.18 -3.04
CA VAL A 4 9.04 -1.61 -4.02
C VAL A 4 9.20 -3.10 -3.91
N ASN A 5 9.16 -3.78 -5.06
CA ASN A 5 9.34 -5.22 -5.12
C ASN A 5 10.83 -5.55 -5.19
N ILE A 6 11.22 -6.59 -4.47
CA ILE A 6 12.58 -7.15 -4.51
C ILE A 6 12.46 -8.58 -5.04
N MET A 7 13.11 -8.86 -6.17
CA MET A 7 13.23 -10.23 -6.69
C MET A 7 14.52 -10.84 -6.16
N TYR A 8 14.41 -12.00 -5.51
CA TYR A 8 15.54 -12.70 -4.94
C TYR A 8 15.33 -14.22 -5.05
N GLY A 9 16.26 -14.92 -5.70
CA GLY A 9 16.20 -16.39 -5.84
C GLY A 9 14.92 -16.92 -6.50
N GLY A 10 14.25 -16.11 -7.34
CA GLY A 10 12.97 -16.45 -7.97
C GLY A 10 11.74 -16.16 -7.11
N ALA A 11 11.90 -15.66 -5.89
CA ALA A 11 10.80 -15.23 -5.03
C ALA A 11 10.67 -13.70 -4.99
N GLN A 12 9.44 -13.23 -4.77
CA GLN A 12 9.12 -11.82 -4.63
C GLN A 12 9.01 -11.43 -3.15
N TYR A 13 9.69 -10.35 -2.81
CA TYR A 13 9.66 -9.67 -1.52
C TYR A 13 9.27 -8.21 -1.73
N SER A 14 9.00 -7.50 -0.64
CA SER A 14 8.61 -6.09 -0.71
C SER A 14 9.20 -5.26 0.43
N VAL A 15 9.42 -3.99 0.14
CA VAL A 15 9.89 -2.98 1.12
C VAL A 15 9.12 -1.68 0.94
N GLY A 16 9.15 -0.82 1.96
CA GLY A 16 8.62 0.53 1.83
C GLY A 16 9.50 1.37 0.91
N GLU A 17 8.92 2.32 0.19
CA GLU A 17 9.67 3.27 -0.66
C GLU A 17 10.77 4.01 0.12
N ALA A 18 10.52 4.35 1.38
CA ALA A 18 11.49 5.02 2.26
C ALA A 18 12.74 4.16 2.57
N ASP A 19 12.64 2.84 2.46
CA ASP A 19 13.72 1.92 2.81
C ASP A 19 14.60 1.55 1.60
N VAL A 20 14.20 1.94 0.38
CA VAL A 20 14.84 1.51 -0.87
C VAL A 20 16.28 2.00 -0.97
N GLU A 21 16.51 3.29 -0.69
CA GLU A 21 17.86 3.86 -0.78
C GLU A 21 18.78 3.30 0.30
N ALA A 22 18.25 3.01 1.50
CA ALA A 22 19.00 2.33 2.55
C ALA A 22 19.40 0.90 2.13
N ILE A 23 18.50 0.18 1.46
CA ILE A 23 18.78 -1.17 0.95
C ILE A 23 19.83 -1.15 -0.16
N LYS A 24 19.75 -0.20 -1.10
CA LYS A 24 20.77 -0.02 -2.14
C LYS A 24 22.14 0.24 -1.51
N ALA A 25 22.23 1.16 -0.56
CA ALA A 25 23.48 1.47 0.13
C ALA A 25 24.05 0.23 0.87
N ALA A 26 23.21 -0.58 1.51
CA ALA A 26 23.65 -1.82 2.16
C ALA A 26 24.19 -2.85 1.14
N ILE A 27 23.54 -2.99 -0.02
CA ILE A 27 24.00 -3.88 -1.10
C ILE A 27 25.33 -3.41 -1.67
N GLU A 28 25.48 -2.11 -1.94
CA GLU A 28 26.71 -1.50 -2.44
C GLU A 28 27.85 -1.69 -1.45
N GLN A 29 27.61 -1.43 -0.17
CA GLN A 29 28.61 -1.61 0.88
C GLN A 29 29.08 -3.07 1.03
N ALA A 30 28.15 -4.04 0.90
CA ALA A 30 28.48 -5.45 0.87
C ALA A 30 29.41 -5.80 -0.31
N HIS A 31 29.11 -5.24 -1.50
CA HIS A 31 29.94 -5.42 -2.69
C HIS A 31 31.32 -4.79 -2.54
N GLU A 32 31.42 -3.56 -2.02
CA GLU A 32 32.68 -2.85 -1.80
C GLU A 32 33.61 -3.59 -0.83
N ARG A 33 33.06 -4.16 0.25
CA ARG A 33 33.84 -4.95 1.22
C ARG A 33 34.20 -6.34 0.70
N GLY A 34 33.55 -6.81 -0.37
CA GLY A 34 33.69 -8.19 -0.83
C GLY A 34 33.08 -9.23 0.11
N LEU A 35 32.15 -8.83 0.98
CA LEU A 35 31.51 -9.68 1.99
C LEU A 35 29.99 -9.65 1.84
N ALA A 36 29.33 -10.68 2.38
CA ALA A 36 27.87 -10.74 2.36
C ALA A 36 27.27 -10.12 3.63
N ASP A 37 26.11 -9.46 3.47
CA ASP A 37 25.35 -8.78 4.51
C ASP A 37 23.88 -9.24 4.52
N TRP A 38 23.23 -9.06 5.67
CA TRP A 38 21.80 -9.33 5.82
C TRP A 38 20.99 -8.04 5.70
N ILE A 39 19.95 -8.06 4.86
CA ILE A 39 18.93 -7.02 4.79
C ILE A 39 17.58 -7.58 5.25
N THR A 40 16.74 -6.71 5.83
CA THR A 40 15.38 -7.07 6.22
C THR A 40 14.38 -6.57 5.19
N VAL A 41 13.50 -7.46 4.75
CA VAL A 41 12.45 -7.20 3.77
C VAL A 41 11.14 -7.82 4.24
N ASN A 42 10.04 -7.58 3.55
CA ASN A 42 8.76 -8.24 3.82
C ASN A 42 8.52 -9.36 2.81
N PHE A 43 7.98 -10.47 3.29
CA PHE A 43 7.52 -11.61 2.52
C PHE A 43 6.00 -11.80 2.67
N GLY A 44 5.35 -12.29 1.62
CA GLY A 44 3.92 -12.60 1.61
C GLY A 44 3.03 -11.45 1.16
N GLU A 45 1.90 -11.82 0.53
CA GLU A 45 0.84 -10.90 0.11
C GLU A 45 -0.23 -10.81 1.20
N GLY A 46 -0.76 -9.60 1.44
CA GLY A 46 -1.83 -9.35 2.42
C GLY A 46 -1.42 -9.37 3.91
N ARG A 47 -0.42 -10.17 4.29
CA ARG A 47 0.16 -10.18 5.65
C ARG A 47 1.69 -10.15 5.57
N PRO A 48 2.31 -8.96 5.58
CA PRO A 48 3.76 -8.84 5.47
C PRO A 48 4.43 -9.48 6.68
N GLN A 49 5.29 -10.47 6.42
CA GLN A 49 6.15 -11.10 7.41
C GLN A 49 7.59 -10.63 7.20
N PRO A 50 8.31 -10.21 8.26
CA PRO A 50 9.73 -9.88 8.11
C PRO A 50 10.51 -11.12 7.67
N ALA A 51 11.36 -10.93 6.66
CA ALA A 51 12.27 -11.92 6.12
C ALA A 51 13.67 -11.31 5.99
N GLN A 52 14.70 -12.15 6.08
CA GLN A 52 16.09 -11.74 5.93
C GLN A 52 16.65 -12.30 4.62
N LEU A 53 17.25 -11.43 3.81
CA LEU A 53 17.95 -11.81 2.58
C LEU A 53 19.44 -11.56 2.73
N LEU A 54 20.24 -12.50 2.24
CA LEU A 54 21.69 -12.34 2.17
C LEU A 54 22.05 -11.64 0.86
N VAL A 55 22.74 -10.51 0.92
CA VAL A 55 23.20 -9.76 -0.26
C VAL A 55 24.72 -9.64 -0.26
N GLY A 56 25.33 -9.58 -1.44
CA GLY A 56 26.77 -9.50 -1.56
C GLY A 56 27.27 -9.95 -2.92
N PRO A 57 28.60 -9.95 -3.13
CA PRO A 57 29.21 -10.31 -4.41
C PRO A 57 28.72 -11.66 -4.94
N GLY A 58 28.29 -11.69 -6.20
CA GLY A 58 27.84 -12.92 -6.87
C GLY A 58 26.40 -13.35 -6.55
N ILE A 59 25.67 -12.60 -5.71
CA ILE A 59 24.25 -12.87 -5.41
C ILE A 59 23.36 -11.96 -6.27
N PRO A 60 22.59 -12.51 -7.21
CA PRO A 60 21.70 -11.69 -8.04
C PRO A 60 20.51 -11.17 -7.22
N VAL A 61 20.22 -9.88 -7.38
CA VAL A 61 19.06 -9.21 -6.79
C VAL A 61 18.51 -8.18 -7.77
N SER A 62 17.19 -8.02 -7.82
CA SER A 62 16.56 -6.95 -8.59
C SER A 62 15.61 -6.14 -7.71
N ILE A 63 15.68 -4.82 -7.84
CA ILE A 63 14.82 -3.86 -7.13
C ILE A 63 13.90 -3.24 -8.19
N VAL A 64 12.59 -3.41 -8.03
CA VAL A 64 11.57 -3.01 -9.01
C VAL A 64 10.61 -2.02 -8.35
N PRO A 65 10.78 -0.71 -8.60
CA PRO A 65 9.84 0.30 -8.13
C PRO A 65 8.44 0.04 -8.71
N ILE A 66 7.42 0.05 -7.86
CA ILE A 66 6.03 0.01 -8.34
C ILE A 66 5.60 1.45 -8.60
N PRO A 67 5.15 1.81 -9.82
CA PRO A 67 4.54 3.11 -10.07
C PRO A 67 3.44 3.36 -9.05
N ALA A 68 3.29 4.60 -8.58
CA ALA A 68 2.04 4.94 -7.93
C ALA A 68 0.93 4.71 -8.97
N ASP A 69 -0.21 4.17 -8.55
CA ASP A 69 -1.42 4.27 -9.36
C ASP A 69 -1.65 5.78 -9.54
N ASP A 70 -1.25 6.33 -10.68
CA ASP A 70 -1.84 7.57 -11.14
C ASP A 70 -3.34 7.26 -11.23
N PRO A 71 -4.22 8.07 -10.62
CA PRO A 71 -5.65 7.89 -10.83
C PRO A 71 -5.85 7.85 -12.35
N MET A 72 -6.45 6.76 -12.85
CA MET A 72 -6.85 6.74 -14.25
C MET A 72 -7.71 7.99 -14.47
N PRO A 73 -7.43 8.82 -15.50
CA PRO A 73 -8.25 9.98 -15.78
C PRO A 73 -9.66 9.47 -16.12
N GLY A 74 -10.58 9.53 -15.14
CA GLY A 74 -11.94 9.02 -15.29
C GLY A 74 -12.68 8.63 -14.01
N GLU A 75 -12.01 8.43 -12.88
CA GLU A 75 -12.68 8.02 -11.61
C GLU A 75 -13.04 9.23 -10.72
N GLU A 76 -13.80 10.18 -11.29
CA GLU A 76 -14.43 11.27 -10.55
C GLU A 76 -15.89 11.45 -11.00
N ALA A 77 -16.79 10.73 -10.32
CA ALA A 77 -18.26 10.86 -10.21
C ALA A 77 -18.77 9.41 -10.01
N GLU A 78 -19.44 9.01 -8.93
CA GLU A 78 -20.69 9.56 -8.44
C GLU A 78 -20.83 9.18 -6.96
N SER A 79 -21.15 10.15 -6.09
CA SER A 79 -22.08 10.00 -4.95
C SER A 79 -22.23 11.34 -4.22
N GLU A 80 -22.80 12.34 -4.90
CA GLU A 80 -23.56 13.40 -4.23
C GLU A 80 -25.04 13.20 -4.54
N SER A 81 -25.79 12.63 -3.60
CA SER A 81 -27.15 13.08 -3.28
C SER A 81 -27.77 12.19 -2.21
N THR A 82 -27.92 12.74 -1.00
CA THR A 82 -29.24 12.83 -0.35
C THR A 82 -29.16 13.98 0.65
N THR A 83 -29.47 15.18 0.16
CA THR A 83 -30.03 16.24 1.00
C THR A 83 -31.46 15.81 1.33
N LEU A 84 -31.75 15.50 2.59
CA LEU A 84 -33.14 15.42 3.06
C LEU A 84 -33.69 16.85 3.21
N PRO A 85 -34.80 17.21 2.57
CA PRO A 85 -35.59 18.36 3.01
C PRO A 85 -36.50 17.95 4.18
N GLU A 86 -36.50 18.74 5.25
CA GLU A 86 -37.55 18.75 6.27
C GLU A 86 -38.87 19.27 5.66
N PRO A 87 -40.03 18.66 5.95
CA PRO A 87 -41.30 19.33 5.79
C PRO A 87 -41.77 19.96 7.12
N ALA A 88 -42.02 21.26 7.04
CA ALA A 88 -42.70 22.06 8.05
C ALA A 88 -44.19 21.68 8.18
N GLU A 89 -44.67 21.82 9.42
CA GLU A 89 -46.03 22.08 9.92
C GLU A 89 -47.22 22.00 8.95
N GLY A 90 -48.15 21.08 9.25
CA GLY A 90 -49.53 21.11 8.77
C GLY A 90 -50.48 20.93 9.96
N GLY A 91 -51.19 22.00 10.34
CA GLY A 91 -52.15 22.01 11.41
C GLY A 91 -53.50 21.36 11.07
N VAL A 92 -54.12 20.83 12.13
CA VAL A 92 -55.55 20.72 12.49
C VAL A 92 -56.58 20.26 11.43
N ASP A 93 -57.30 19.16 11.71
CA ASP A 93 -58.68 19.18 12.24
C ASP A 93 -59.33 17.75 12.20
N LYS A 94 -59.89 17.34 13.36
CA LYS A 94 -61.11 16.50 13.58
C LYS A 94 -61.15 15.05 13.01
N VAL A 95 -61.63 14.00 13.68
CA VAL A 95 -62.73 13.79 14.65
C VAL A 95 -62.56 12.44 15.40
N ASP A 96 -63.06 12.41 16.64
CA ASP A 96 -63.66 11.31 17.44
C ASP A 96 -63.85 9.89 16.86
N LEU A 97 -63.58 8.82 17.65
CA LEU A 97 -64.60 7.86 18.17
C LEU A 97 -64.00 6.63 18.94
N GLY A 98 -64.38 6.46 20.22
CA GLY A 98 -64.45 5.19 21.01
C GLY A 98 -63.13 4.60 21.56
N ASP A 99 -63.01 4.10 22.80
CA ASP A 99 -63.92 3.66 23.87
C ASP A 99 -63.32 4.01 25.25
#